data_AF-A0A452Z390-F1
#
_entry.id   AF-A0A452Z390-F1
#
_cell.length_a   1.000
_cell.length_b   1.000
_cell.length_c   1.000
_cell.angle_alpha   90.00
_cell.angle_beta   90.00
_cell.angle_gamma   90.00
#
_symmetry.space_group_name_H-M   'P 1'
#
loop_
_entity.id
_entity.type
_entity.pdbx_description
1 polymer ?
#
loop_
_entity_poly.entity_id
_entity_poly.type
_entity_poly.pdbx_seq_one_letter_code
_entity_poly.pdbx_strand_id
1 'polypeptide(L)'
;MIDTISAGPTTVILTGSHTNFAIFLMTYPHLKGNVKHIYTMGGGVRSKNPTGCCPKDVTTACTPQQCGDIGNLFSSYSTNPYAEFNIFGDPFAAYQVFHSGIPITLVPLDATNTIPVNEEFFYAFQQHQSTFEAEYCFKSLKMARDTWSDDQFHASYFMWDSFTSGVAISGMRNDKDCLHGNDFAELEYMNITVITSNEPYGIYDGSNPLFDGHAVPKFGLKKGGVHSGHVQTGIVDSFCIIEGSRKGRCEDGYTKEISGLEAVRVRVATKAKSNVDKNSRLDREFFKSFLEVLTLRDNTGRFDITAQFPFYREVLYKPNFVNKSRGKVTIFDMDMSAGDFVSLIYLLKAPVEEIDLKVPIVCDDAVMCLRTIK
;
A
#
# COMPACT_ATOMS: atom_id res chain seq x y z
N MET A 1 -14.08 1.66 11.20
CA MET A 1 -12.88 0.99 11.74
C MET A 1 -13.09 0.53 13.18
N ILE A 2 -13.41 1.44 14.11
CA ILE A 2 -13.61 1.15 15.54
C ILE A 2 -14.63 0.01 15.77
N ASP A 3 -15.84 0.13 15.21
CA ASP A 3 -16.90 -0.87 15.40
C ASP A 3 -16.44 -2.28 15.01
N THR A 4 -15.84 -2.42 13.82
CA THR A 4 -15.32 -3.70 13.32
C THR A 4 -14.26 -4.28 14.25
N ILE A 5 -13.26 -3.48 14.65
CA ILE A 5 -12.16 -3.98 15.51
C ILE A 5 -12.67 -4.26 16.93
N SER A 6 -13.63 -3.49 17.44
CA SER A 6 -14.25 -3.73 18.74
C SER A 6 -15.07 -5.02 18.77
N ALA A 7 -15.64 -5.43 17.63
CA ALA A 7 -16.44 -6.65 17.50
C ALA A 7 -15.59 -7.94 17.51
N GLY A 8 -14.28 -7.87 17.22
CA GLY A 8 -13.41 -9.03 17.34
C GLY A 8 -12.12 -8.99 16.51
N PRO A 9 -11.42 -10.14 16.42
CA PRO A 9 -10.18 -10.30 15.67
C PRO A 9 -10.29 -9.80 14.23
N THR A 10 -9.43 -8.85 13.86
CA THR A 10 -9.48 -8.15 12.56
C THR A 10 -8.09 -8.05 11.94
N THR A 11 -7.99 -8.30 10.64
CA THR A 11 -6.83 -7.97 9.80
C THR A 11 -7.02 -6.58 9.20
N VAL A 12 -5.95 -5.83 8.99
CA VAL A 12 -6.01 -4.51 8.34
C VAL A 12 -5.12 -4.52 7.11
N ILE A 13 -5.62 -4.03 5.98
CA ILE A 13 -4.86 -3.75 4.77
C ILE A 13 -4.80 -2.23 4.62
N LEU A 14 -3.60 -1.67 4.53
CA LEU A 14 -3.33 -0.25 4.38
C LEU A 14 -2.67 -0.01 3.01
N THR A 15 -3.31 0.77 2.14
CA THR A 15 -2.76 1.15 0.83
C THR A 15 -2.62 2.65 0.63
N GLY A 16 -2.97 3.44 1.66
CA GLY A 16 -2.71 4.87 1.73
C GLY A 16 -1.77 5.23 2.89
N SER A 17 -1.69 6.53 3.18
CA SER A 17 -1.00 7.04 4.37
C SER A 17 -1.57 6.43 5.67
N HIS A 18 -0.68 6.15 6.63
CA HIS A 18 -1.02 5.44 7.87
C HIS A 18 -1.80 6.26 8.91
N THR A 19 -2.14 7.52 8.61
CA THR A 19 -2.68 8.50 9.57
C THR A 19 -3.96 8.00 10.24
N ASN A 20 -4.93 7.49 9.48
CA ASN A 20 -6.20 6.99 10.02
C ASN A 20 -5.97 5.87 11.05
N PHE A 21 -5.13 4.90 10.70
CA PHE A 21 -4.86 3.76 11.55
C PHE A 21 -3.97 4.12 12.76
N ALA A 22 -3.01 5.04 12.60
CA ALA A 22 -2.22 5.56 13.71
C ALA A 22 -3.09 6.31 14.73
N ILE A 23 -4.02 7.16 14.26
CA ILE A 23 -5.00 7.83 15.13
C ILE A 23 -5.83 6.79 15.89
N PHE A 24 -6.30 5.74 15.21
CA PHE A 24 -7.00 4.64 15.87
C PHE A 24 -6.17 3.99 16.98
N LEU A 25 -4.91 3.64 16.72
CA LEU A 25 -4.02 3.01 17.70
C LEU A 25 -3.73 3.92 18.89
N MET A 26 -3.52 5.21 18.66
CA MET A 26 -3.25 6.20 19.72
C MET A 26 -4.49 6.50 20.55
N THR A 27 -5.68 6.54 19.93
CA THR A 27 -6.94 6.89 20.60
C THR A 27 -7.55 5.69 21.33
N TYR A 28 -7.42 4.49 20.76
CA TYR A 28 -8.03 3.25 21.27
C TYR A 28 -6.98 2.15 21.52
N PRO A 29 -5.94 2.39 22.35
CA PRO A 29 -4.86 1.44 22.55
C PRO A 29 -5.31 0.08 23.13
N HIS A 30 -6.46 0.05 23.83
CA HIS A 30 -7.05 -1.17 24.36
C HIS A 30 -7.63 -2.10 23.25
N LEU A 31 -7.98 -1.56 22.08
CA LEU A 31 -8.49 -2.33 20.93
C LEU A 31 -7.39 -2.92 20.07
N LYS A 32 -6.14 -2.50 20.26
CA LYS A 32 -4.96 -3.00 19.54
C LYS A 32 -4.85 -4.53 19.54
N GLY A 33 -5.20 -5.19 20.66
CA GLY A 33 -5.15 -6.65 20.79
C GLY A 33 -6.10 -7.42 19.86
N ASN A 34 -7.11 -6.73 19.31
CA ASN A 34 -8.02 -7.29 18.31
C ASN A 34 -7.44 -7.23 16.90
N VAL A 35 -6.44 -6.38 16.64
CA VAL A 35 -5.77 -6.35 15.34
C VAL A 35 -4.76 -7.50 15.26
N LYS A 36 -4.98 -8.44 14.36
CA LYS A 36 -4.18 -9.67 14.27
C LYS A 36 -3.02 -9.58 13.30
N HIS A 37 -3.18 -8.80 12.23
CA HIS A 37 -2.16 -8.63 11.21
C HIS A 37 -2.40 -7.33 10.45
N ILE A 38 -1.33 -6.68 10.01
CA ILE A 38 -1.36 -5.52 9.12
C ILE A 38 -0.64 -5.92 7.83
N TYR A 39 -1.31 -5.80 6.69
CA TYR A 39 -0.67 -5.82 5.39
C TYR A 39 -0.63 -4.39 4.90
N THR A 40 0.53 -3.92 4.45
CA THR A 40 0.65 -2.52 4.03
C THR A 40 1.44 -2.41 2.73
N MET A 41 0.89 -1.65 1.79
CA MET A 41 1.65 -1.12 0.67
C MET A 41 2.40 0.11 1.18
N GLY A 42 3.69 0.18 0.88
CA GLY A 42 4.45 1.40 1.09
C GLY A 42 5.91 1.13 1.40
N GLY A 43 6.70 2.19 1.41
CA GLY A 43 8.13 2.13 1.67
C GLY A 43 8.96 1.58 0.49
N GLY A 44 10.27 1.70 0.63
CA GLY A 44 11.28 1.06 -0.20
C GLY A 44 12.47 0.77 0.72
N VAL A 45 12.76 -0.51 0.99
CA VAL A 45 13.77 -0.89 1.99
C VAL A 45 15.14 -1.02 1.34
N ARG A 46 15.21 -1.82 0.29
CA ARG A 46 16.38 -2.06 -0.56
C ARG A 46 16.03 -1.84 -2.03
N SER A 47 14.92 -1.13 -2.29
CA SER A 47 14.40 -0.85 -3.62
C SER A 47 15.50 -0.26 -4.50
N LYS A 48 15.58 -0.76 -5.72
CA LYS A 48 16.37 -0.18 -6.80
C LYS A 48 15.37 0.09 -7.90
N ASN A 49 14.87 1.33 -8.02
CA ASN A 49 13.92 1.67 -9.06
C ASN A 49 14.51 1.31 -10.44
N PRO A 50 14.00 0.27 -11.13
CA PRO A 50 14.69 -0.31 -12.27
C PRO A 50 14.40 0.42 -13.59
N THR A 51 13.38 1.28 -13.66
CA THR A 51 12.79 1.69 -14.95
C THR A 51 12.40 3.16 -15.09
N GLY A 52 12.58 3.98 -14.06
CA GLY A 52 12.26 5.43 -14.11
C GLY A 52 13.21 6.31 -14.92
N CYS A 53 13.92 5.79 -15.92
CA CYS A 53 14.93 6.59 -16.62
C CYS A 53 14.86 6.53 -18.12
N CYS A 54 15.12 5.39 -18.73
CA CYS A 54 15.28 5.33 -20.17
C CYS A 54 14.80 3.97 -20.66
N PRO A 55 13.85 3.91 -21.62
CA PRO A 55 13.62 2.70 -22.38
C PRO A 55 14.96 2.19 -22.95
N LYS A 56 15.12 0.86 -23.06
CA LYS A 56 16.37 0.24 -23.51
C LYS A 56 16.85 0.71 -24.90
N ASP A 57 15.96 1.30 -25.70
CA ASP A 57 16.15 1.61 -27.12
C ASP A 57 16.31 3.11 -27.46
N VAL A 58 16.51 4.00 -26.48
CA VAL A 58 16.69 5.45 -26.76
C VAL A 58 18.15 5.78 -27.10
N THR A 59 18.40 6.25 -28.31
CA THR A 59 19.74 6.59 -28.86
C THR A 59 20.16 8.05 -28.66
N THR A 60 19.27 8.92 -28.21
CA THR A 60 19.58 10.30 -27.79
C THR A 60 19.59 10.41 -26.26
N ALA A 61 20.42 11.32 -25.74
CA ALA A 61 20.74 11.48 -24.33
C ALA A 61 19.50 11.62 -23.43
N CYS A 62 18.96 10.48 -23.02
CA CYS A 62 18.06 10.38 -21.92
C CYS A 62 18.76 10.93 -20.68
N THR A 63 18.26 12.04 -20.13
CA THR A 63 18.76 12.61 -18.88
C THR A 63 18.01 11.93 -17.75
N PRO A 64 18.63 10.99 -17.02
CA PRO A 64 17.94 10.28 -15.96
C PRO A 64 17.68 11.27 -14.82
N GLN A 65 16.43 11.67 -14.63
CA GLN A 65 16.05 12.53 -13.52
C GLN A 65 15.86 11.72 -12.22
N GLN A 66 15.37 10.47 -12.29
CA GLN A 66 14.99 9.66 -11.13
C GLN A 66 15.47 8.19 -11.22
N CYS A 67 16.79 8.00 -11.36
CA CYS A 67 17.40 6.70 -11.58
C CYS A 67 17.97 6.05 -10.33
N GLY A 68 17.53 4.82 -10.05
CA GLY A 68 18.10 4.01 -8.97
C GLY A 68 17.89 4.65 -7.59
N ASP A 69 16.88 5.50 -7.46
CA ASP A 69 16.39 5.97 -6.17
C ASP A 69 15.63 4.83 -5.47
N ILE A 70 15.64 4.89 -4.15
CA ILE A 70 14.96 3.91 -3.30
C ILE A 70 13.46 4.23 -3.28
N GLY A 71 13.13 5.53 -3.20
CA GLY A 71 11.79 6.07 -3.15
C GLY A 71 11.15 6.37 -4.50
N ASN A 72 9.91 6.89 -4.47
CA ASN A 72 9.12 7.24 -5.66
C ASN A 72 8.51 8.65 -5.62
N LEU A 73 9.04 9.59 -4.82
CA LEU A 73 8.56 10.97 -4.79
C LEU A 73 8.87 11.74 -6.09
N PHE A 74 7.96 11.69 -7.06
CA PHE A 74 8.14 12.20 -8.44
C PHE A 74 8.55 13.68 -8.53
N SER A 75 8.07 14.53 -7.63
CA SER A 75 8.40 15.96 -7.62
C SER A 75 9.53 16.33 -6.67
N SER A 76 9.85 15.47 -5.70
CA SER A 76 10.71 15.78 -4.55
C SER A 76 11.98 14.92 -4.47
N TYR A 77 12.34 14.19 -5.53
CA TYR A 77 13.55 13.33 -5.52
C TYR A 77 14.85 14.12 -5.30
N SER A 78 14.89 15.40 -5.69
CA SER A 78 16.03 16.30 -5.46
C SER A 78 16.19 16.73 -4.00
N THR A 79 15.16 16.54 -3.17
CA THR A 79 15.15 16.80 -1.73
C THR A 79 15.13 15.52 -0.90
N ASN A 80 14.39 14.49 -1.35
CA ASN A 80 14.25 13.20 -0.67
C ASN A 80 14.10 12.05 -1.70
N PRO A 81 15.20 11.36 -2.02
CA PRO A 81 15.21 10.23 -2.95
C PRO A 81 14.89 8.88 -2.28
N TYR A 82 14.58 8.87 -0.98
CA TYR A 82 14.48 7.65 -0.18
C TYR A 82 13.05 7.24 0.13
N ALA A 83 12.16 8.22 0.26
CA ALA A 83 10.82 7.99 0.74
C ALA A 83 9.87 7.48 -0.35
N GLU A 84 8.92 6.66 0.08
CA GLU A 84 7.79 6.23 -0.73
C GLU A 84 6.55 7.04 -0.32
N PHE A 85 5.69 7.33 -1.28
CA PHE A 85 4.55 8.24 -1.16
C PHE A 85 3.65 8.00 0.06
N ASN A 86 3.22 6.76 0.32
CA ASN A 86 2.33 6.45 1.44
C ASN A 86 3.00 6.68 2.80
N ILE A 87 4.27 6.29 2.93
CA ILE A 87 5.03 6.52 4.17
C ILE A 87 5.40 7.99 4.33
N PHE A 88 5.74 8.67 3.24
CA PHE A 88 6.05 10.11 3.23
C PHE A 88 4.84 10.99 3.53
N GLY A 89 3.62 10.54 3.19
CA GLY A 89 2.40 11.28 3.49
C GLY A 89 2.21 11.57 4.98
N ASP A 90 2.65 10.65 5.85
CA ASP A 90 2.72 10.86 7.31
C ASP A 90 3.77 9.92 7.95
N PRO A 91 5.05 10.32 7.96
CA PRO A 91 6.14 9.48 8.45
C PRO A 91 5.99 9.12 9.93
N PHE A 92 5.43 10.03 10.73
CA PHE A 92 5.22 9.79 12.16
C PHE A 92 4.09 8.78 12.39
N ALA A 93 2.97 8.89 11.66
CA ALA A 93 1.92 7.87 11.71
C ALA A 93 2.43 6.50 11.27
N ALA A 94 3.19 6.44 10.17
CA ALA A 94 3.81 5.20 9.73
C ALA A 94 4.74 4.62 10.81
N TYR A 95 5.58 5.45 11.45
CA TYR A 95 6.38 5.01 12.60
C TYR A 95 5.50 4.42 13.72
N GLN A 96 4.41 5.08 14.11
CA GLN A 96 3.48 4.56 15.12
C GLN A 96 2.88 3.20 14.74
N VAL A 97 2.52 3.00 13.46
CA VAL A 97 1.98 1.72 12.99
C VAL A 97 3.05 0.63 13.00
N PHE A 98 4.25 0.90 12.49
CA PHE A 98 5.35 -0.06 12.45
C PHE A 98 5.84 -0.45 13.85
N HIS A 99 5.85 0.50 14.77
CA HIS A 99 6.21 0.31 16.18
C HIS A 99 5.05 -0.11 17.07
N SER A 100 3.89 -0.40 16.48
CA SER A 100 2.75 -0.93 17.23
C SER A 100 3.04 -2.31 17.81
N GLY A 101 3.96 -3.11 17.26
CA GLY A 101 4.15 -4.50 17.70
C GLY A 101 3.00 -5.45 17.31
N ILE A 102 2.08 -4.99 16.47
CA ILE A 102 1.19 -5.87 15.70
C ILE A 102 2.02 -6.52 14.59
N PRO A 103 1.82 -7.81 14.24
CA PRO A 103 2.48 -8.42 13.10
C PRO A 103 2.21 -7.67 11.79
N ILE A 104 3.26 -7.33 11.05
CA ILE A 104 3.19 -6.58 9.79
C ILE A 104 3.79 -7.40 8.65
N THR A 105 3.07 -7.43 7.53
CA THR A 105 3.62 -7.75 6.21
C THR A 105 3.71 -6.47 5.38
N LEU A 106 4.93 -6.05 5.06
CA LEU A 106 5.21 -4.90 4.20
C LEU A 106 5.32 -5.36 2.73
N VAL A 107 4.65 -4.64 1.84
CA VAL A 107 4.80 -4.78 0.38
C VAL A 107 5.40 -3.47 -0.14
N PRO A 108 6.74 -3.34 -0.14
CA PRO A 108 7.42 -2.13 -0.53
C PRO A 108 7.69 -2.07 -2.04
N LEU A 109 8.26 -0.94 -2.47
CA LEU A 109 8.75 -0.74 -3.83
C LEU A 109 9.69 -1.84 -4.29
N ASP A 110 10.47 -2.46 -3.40
CA ASP A 110 11.32 -3.62 -3.70
C ASP A 110 10.54 -4.72 -4.43
N ALA A 111 9.36 -5.06 -3.92
CA ALA A 111 8.53 -6.11 -4.48
C ALA A 111 7.72 -5.61 -5.67
N THR A 112 7.09 -4.45 -5.54
CA THR A 112 6.18 -3.95 -6.58
C THR A 112 6.92 -3.58 -7.86
N ASN A 113 8.18 -3.14 -7.77
CA ASN A 113 9.06 -2.89 -8.92
C ASN A 113 9.32 -4.16 -9.75
N THR A 114 9.02 -5.35 -9.22
CA THR A 114 9.17 -6.62 -9.95
C THR A 114 7.90 -7.08 -10.64
N ILE A 115 6.80 -6.34 -10.51
CA ILE A 115 5.49 -6.63 -11.12
C ILE A 115 4.93 -5.41 -11.88
N PRO A 116 5.62 -4.94 -12.94
CA PRO A 116 5.14 -3.85 -13.78
C PRO A 116 3.87 -4.26 -14.52
N VAL A 117 2.97 -3.31 -14.78
CA VAL A 117 1.86 -3.50 -15.72
C VAL A 117 2.42 -3.50 -17.13
N ASN A 118 3.07 -4.61 -17.51
CA ASN A 118 3.69 -4.78 -18.81
C ASN A 118 2.64 -4.96 -19.93
N GLU A 119 3.10 -4.87 -21.18
CA GLU A 119 2.22 -4.97 -22.35
C GLU A 119 1.44 -6.29 -22.39
N GLU A 120 2.11 -7.43 -22.14
CA GLU A 120 1.48 -8.75 -22.18
C GLU A 120 0.34 -8.86 -21.16
N PHE A 121 0.55 -8.38 -19.93
CA PHE A 121 -0.50 -8.32 -18.92
C PHE A 121 -1.63 -7.37 -19.32
N PHE A 122 -1.29 -6.17 -19.83
CA PHE A 122 -2.28 -5.18 -20.25
C PHE A 122 -3.18 -5.72 -21.37
N TYR A 123 -2.59 -6.33 -22.41
CA TYR A 123 -3.33 -6.98 -23.49
C TYR A 123 -4.12 -8.18 -23.02
N ALA A 124 -3.56 -9.03 -22.14
CA ALA A 124 -4.30 -10.13 -21.55
C ALA A 124 -5.52 -9.60 -20.79
N PHE A 125 -5.37 -8.55 -19.97
CA PHE A 125 -6.50 -7.94 -19.27
C PHE A 125 -7.53 -7.40 -20.25
N GLN A 126 -7.10 -6.76 -21.35
CA GLN A 126 -8.01 -6.29 -22.40
C GLN A 126 -8.89 -7.41 -22.96
N GLN A 127 -8.35 -8.62 -23.12
CA GLN A 127 -9.10 -9.78 -23.63
C GLN A 127 -9.97 -10.47 -22.56
N HIS A 128 -9.71 -10.23 -21.27
CA HIS A 128 -10.35 -10.92 -20.14
C HIS A 128 -11.28 -9.99 -19.35
N GLN A 129 -12.24 -9.37 -20.04
CA GLN A 129 -13.25 -8.47 -19.46
C GLN A 129 -14.66 -9.10 -19.49
N SER A 130 -14.78 -10.37 -19.07
CA SER A 130 -16.05 -11.12 -19.15
C SER A 130 -17.11 -10.70 -18.12
N THR A 131 -16.78 -9.76 -17.24
CA THR A 131 -17.62 -9.22 -16.16
C THR A 131 -17.56 -7.69 -16.15
N PHE A 132 -18.61 -7.03 -15.66
CA PHE A 132 -18.63 -5.57 -15.56
C PHE A 132 -17.53 -5.03 -14.65
N GLU A 133 -17.17 -5.77 -13.59
CA GLU A 133 -16.09 -5.36 -12.70
C GLU A 133 -14.73 -5.44 -13.39
N ALA A 134 -14.48 -6.49 -14.18
CA ALA A 134 -13.26 -6.59 -14.98
C ALA A 134 -13.19 -5.49 -16.04
N GLU A 135 -14.31 -5.18 -16.70
CA GLU A 135 -14.40 -4.08 -17.66
C GLU A 135 -14.12 -2.72 -17.01
N TYR A 136 -14.70 -2.46 -15.83
CA TYR A 136 -14.45 -1.24 -15.08
C TYR A 136 -12.99 -1.12 -14.65
N CYS A 137 -12.41 -2.17 -14.06
CA CYS A 137 -11.01 -2.17 -13.65
C CYS A 137 -10.07 -1.95 -14.83
N PHE A 138 -10.34 -2.59 -15.98
CA PHE A 138 -9.54 -2.36 -17.19
C PHE A 138 -9.69 -0.93 -17.70
N LYS A 139 -10.90 -0.35 -17.70
CA LYS A 139 -11.11 1.06 -18.08
C LYS A 139 -10.33 2.01 -17.18
N SER A 140 -10.36 1.81 -15.86
CA SER A 140 -9.58 2.63 -14.91
C SER A 140 -8.07 2.55 -15.18
N LEU A 141 -7.56 1.33 -15.41
CA LEU A 141 -6.16 1.13 -15.77
C LEU A 141 -5.80 1.77 -17.12
N LYS A 142 -6.68 1.63 -18.11
CA LYS A 142 -6.52 2.23 -19.43
C LYS A 142 -6.53 3.75 -19.36
N MET A 143 -7.40 4.35 -18.55
CA MET A 143 -7.41 5.79 -18.33
C MET A 143 -6.08 6.26 -17.75
N ALA A 144 -5.54 5.57 -16.73
CA ALA A 144 -4.21 5.88 -16.20
C ALA A 144 -3.14 5.79 -17.30
N ARG A 145 -3.14 4.72 -18.10
CA ARG A 145 -2.23 4.54 -19.24
C ARG A 145 -2.34 5.66 -20.28
N ASP A 146 -3.55 6.07 -20.63
CA ASP A 146 -3.81 7.09 -21.66
C ASP A 146 -3.42 8.51 -21.21
N THR A 147 -3.14 8.73 -19.91
CA THR A 147 -2.57 10.00 -19.41
C THR A 147 -1.06 10.11 -19.56
N TRP A 148 -0.36 9.02 -19.91
CA TRP A 148 1.09 9.00 -20.09
C TRP A 148 1.43 9.18 -21.56
N SER A 149 2.44 10.01 -21.86
CA SER A 149 3.02 10.13 -23.21
C SER A 149 4.01 8.98 -23.45
N ASP A 150 3.73 8.16 -24.46
CA ASP A 150 4.55 7.02 -24.94
C ASP A 150 4.63 5.79 -24.01
N ASP A 151 5.33 4.74 -24.45
CA ASP A 151 5.45 3.40 -23.83
C ASP A 151 6.07 3.39 -22.41
N GLN A 152 6.33 4.56 -21.81
CA GLN A 152 6.86 4.70 -20.46
C GLN A 152 5.92 4.16 -19.38
N PHE A 153 4.61 4.11 -19.65
CA PHE A 153 3.63 3.54 -18.72
C PHE A 153 4.00 2.10 -18.34
N HIS A 154 4.27 1.24 -19.33
CA HIS A 154 4.56 -0.17 -19.08
C HIS A 154 5.90 -0.39 -18.37
N ALA A 155 6.79 0.59 -18.43
CA ALA A 155 8.05 0.59 -17.70
C ALA A 155 7.88 1.11 -16.26
N SER A 156 6.98 2.06 -16.00
CA SER A 156 6.98 2.85 -14.77
C SER A 156 5.75 2.68 -13.89
N TYR A 157 4.70 2.01 -14.40
CA TYR A 157 3.48 1.73 -13.66
C TYR A 157 3.46 0.27 -13.18
N PHE A 158 3.24 0.07 -11.89
CA PHE A 158 3.33 -1.24 -11.24
C PHE A 158 2.03 -1.59 -10.51
N MET A 159 1.82 -2.87 -10.21
CA MET A 159 0.65 -3.32 -9.46
C MET A 159 0.80 -3.09 -7.95
N TRP A 160 0.99 -1.86 -7.46
CA TRP A 160 1.26 -1.58 -6.04
C TRP A 160 0.18 -2.12 -5.08
N ASP A 161 -1.01 -1.56 -5.12
CA ASP A 161 -2.09 -1.86 -4.16
C ASP A 161 -2.73 -3.22 -4.42
N SER A 162 -2.85 -3.58 -5.70
CA SER A 162 -3.47 -4.83 -6.12
C SER A 162 -2.59 -6.02 -5.74
N PHE A 163 -1.27 -5.91 -5.94
CA PHE A 163 -0.35 -6.94 -5.50
C PHE A 163 -0.35 -7.08 -3.98
N THR A 164 -0.43 -5.97 -3.25
CA THR A 164 -0.58 -5.97 -1.79
C THR A 164 -1.83 -6.73 -1.35
N SER A 165 -2.96 -6.51 -2.05
CA SER A 165 -4.22 -7.23 -1.81
C SER A 165 -4.09 -8.74 -2.07
N GLY A 166 -3.39 -9.14 -3.13
CA GLY A 166 -3.09 -10.55 -3.40
C GLY A 166 -2.21 -11.19 -2.33
N VAL A 167 -1.14 -10.50 -1.93
CA VAL A 167 -0.25 -10.93 -0.85
C VAL A 167 -1.03 -11.10 0.46
N ALA A 168 -1.95 -10.19 0.77
CA ALA A 168 -2.82 -10.29 1.94
C ALA A 168 -3.74 -11.51 1.89
N ILE A 169 -4.46 -11.73 0.78
CA ILE A 169 -5.34 -12.90 0.62
C ILE A 169 -4.56 -14.21 0.77
N SER A 170 -3.45 -14.35 0.04
CA SER A 170 -2.61 -15.55 0.11
C SER A 170 -2.04 -15.77 1.51
N GLY A 171 -1.60 -14.70 2.18
CA GLY A 171 -1.12 -14.77 3.56
C GLY A 171 -2.21 -15.24 4.53
N MET A 172 -3.40 -14.66 4.45
CA MET A 172 -4.53 -15.03 5.31
C MET A 172 -4.98 -16.48 5.11
N ARG A 173 -4.88 -17.00 3.88
CA ARG A 173 -5.17 -18.39 3.54
C ARG A 173 -4.11 -19.34 4.09
N ASN A 174 -2.83 -19.04 3.86
CA ASN A 174 -1.71 -19.95 4.14
C ASN A 174 -1.27 -19.95 5.62
N ASP A 175 -1.64 -18.93 6.39
CA ASP A 175 -1.39 -18.86 7.85
C ASP A 175 -1.93 -20.08 8.62
N LYS A 176 -2.89 -20.83 8.05
CA LYS A 176 -3.44 -22.04 8.67
C LYS A 176 -2.48 -23.24 8.65
N ASP A 177 -1.59 -23.29 7.66
CA ASP A 177 -0.80 -24.50 7.39
C ASP A 177 0.67 -24.38 7.80
N CYS A 178 1.17 -23.17 8.11
CA CYS A 178 2.56 -22.82 8.49
C CYS A 178 3.70 -23.32 7.56
N LEU A 179 3.40 -24.21 6.61
CA LEU A 179 4.27 -24.88 5.66
C LEU A 179 4.36 -24.12 4.33
N HIS A 180 3.28 -23.42 3.96
CA HIS A 180 3.17 -22.69 2.72
C HIS A 180 3.49 -21.21 2.96
N GLY A 181 4.44 -20.68 2.19
CA GLY A 181 4.80 -19.25 2.21
C GLY A 181 3.67 -18.39 1.64
N ASN A 182 4.01 -17.35 0.89
CA ASN A 182 3.03 -16.61 0.10
C ASN A 182 3.05 -17.11 -1.35
N ASP A 183 1.89 -17.20 -1.99
CA ASP A 183 1.78 -17.77 -3.35
C ASP A 183 2.30 -16.80 -4.41
N PHE A 184 2.24 -15.50 -4.11
CA PHE A 184 2.54 -14.43 -5.06
C PHE A 184 3.85 -13.70 -4.78
N ALA A 185 4.33 -13.71 -3.54
CA ALA A 185 5.54 -13.00 -3.13
C ALA A 185 6.56 -13.91 -2.44
N GLU A 186 7.83 -13.60 -2.62
CA GLU A 186 8.88 -14.03 -1.69
C GLU A 186 8.92 -13.10 -0.49
N LEU A 187 8.98 -13.68 0.70
CA LEU A 187 8.90 -12.95 1.97
C LEU A 187 10.16 -13.22 2.80
N GLU A 188 10.74 -12.16 3.34
CA GLU A 188 11.91 -12.20 4.23
C GLU A 188 11.59 -11.41 5.50
N TYR A 189 12.13 -11.82 6.65
CA TYR A 189 12.06 -10.98 7.84
C TYR A 189 13.22 -9.99 7.83
N MET A 190 12.91 -8.70 7.93
CA MET A 190 13.89 -7.62 8.00
C MET A 190 13.69 -6.80 9.27
N ASN A 191 14.76 -6.20 9.76
CA ASN A 191 14.75 -5.28 10.88
C ASN A 191 14.78 -3.86 10.34
N ILE A 192 13.66 -3.16 10.40
CA ILE A 192 13.48 -1.85 9.77
C ILE A 192 12.96 -0.82 10.77
N THR A 193 13.03 0.45 10.40
CA THR A 193 12.31 1.53 11.07
C THR A 193 11.85 2.55 10.03
N VAL A 194 10.96 3.45 10.43
CA VAL A 194 10.55 4.58 9.60
C VAL A 194 11.29 5.82 10.10
N ILE A 195 12.07 6.46 9.21
CA ILE A 195 12.68 7.73 9.52
C ILE A 195 11.59 8.81 9.54
N THR A 196 11.52 9.58 10.62
CA THR A 196 10.44 10.56 10.84
C THR A 196 10.91 12.00 10.76
N SER A 197 12.22 12.22 10.90
CA SER A 197 12.86 13.53 10.85
C SER A 197 14.34 13.35 10.56
N ASN A 198 15.02 14.44 10.21
CA ASN A 198 16.38 14.44 9.69
C ASN A 198 17.38 15.01 10.69
N GLU A 199 18.57 14.43 10.76
CA GLU A 199 19.66 14.97 11.60
C GLU A 199 20.11 16.37 11.15
N PRO A 200 20.53 17.24 12.10
CA PRO A 200 20.77 16.96 13.51
C PRO A 200 19.49 16.96 14.35
N TYR A 201 19.36 16.01 15.27
CA TYR A 201 18.24 15.97 16.20
C TYR A 201 18.37 17.02 17.31
N GLY A 202 17.23 17.55 17.77
CA GLY A 202 17.15 18.57 18.82
C GLY A 202 17.29 20.00 18.32
N ILE A 203 17.31 20.20 17.00
CA ILE A 203 17.26 21.52 16.37
C ILE A 203 15.81 21.88 16.10
N TYR A 204 15.42 23.09 16.50
CA TYR A 204 14.06 23.63 16.38
C TYR A 204 14.09 24.79 15.39
N ASP A 205 13.95 24.47 14.10
CA ASP A 205 14.01 25.43 13.00
C ASP A 205 12.62 25.83 12.47
N GLY A 206 11.54 25.38 13.13
CA GLY A 206 10.16 25.65 12.73
C GLY A 206 9.58 24.61 11.78
N SER A 207 10.36 23.63 11.32
CA SER A 207 9.90 22.61 10.38
C SER A 207 9.10 21.48 11.03
N ASN A 208 9.26 21.24 12.32
CA ASN A 208 8.78 20.04 12.99
C ASN A 208 7.62 20.34 13.96
N PRO A 209 6.37 20.15 13.54
CA PRO A 209 5.18 20.52 14.32
C PRO A 209 4.95 19.65 15.56
N LEU A 210 5.78 18.63 15.79
CA LEU A 210 5.76 17.81 17.00
C LEU A 210 6.53 18.48 18.15
N PHE A 211 7.42 19.42 17.85
CA PHE A 211 8.29 20.09 18.82
C PHE A 211 8.15 21.61 18.79
N ASP A 212 8.08 22.22 17.60
CA ASP A 212 8.07 23.68 17.44
C ASP A 212 6.80 24.31 18.03
N GLY A 213 6.95 25.42 18.74
CA GLY A 213 5.83 26.12 19.39
C GLY A 213 5.26 25.42 20.63
N HIS A 214 5.87 24.33 21.10
CA HIS A 214 5.38 23.56 22.24
C HIS A 214 6.38 23.53 23.41
N ALA A 215 5.92 23.86 24.63
CA ALA A 215 6.73 23.76 25.85
C ALA A 215 7.16 22.31 26.13
N VAL A 216 6.24 21.37 25.90
CA VAL A 216 6.43 19.92 25.97
C VAL A 216 6.10 19.33 24.59
N PRO A 217 6.97 18.50 23.99
CA PRO A 217 6.69 17.91 22.68
C PRO A 217 5.39 17.12 22.65
N LYS A 218 4.72 17.10 21.48
CA LYS A 218 3.52 16.28 21.29
C LYS A 218 3.82 14.81 21.51
N PHE A 219 2.78 14.05 21.86
CA PHE A 219 2.85 12.59 22.04
C PHE A 219 3.90 12.10 23.05
N GLY A 220 4.36 12.98 23.95
CA GLY A 220 5.37 12.63 24.96
C GLY A 220 6.76 12.36 24.37
N LEU A 221 7.05 12.88 23.17
CA LEU A 221 8.32 12.65 22.50
C LEU A 221 9.50 13.29 23.25
N LYS A 222 10.65 12.62 23.18
CA LYS A 222 11.88 13.06 23.85
C LYS A 222 12.55 14.19 23.05
N LYS A 223 12.83 15.33 23.70
CA LYS A 223 13.68 16.39 23.13
C LYS A 223 15.08 15.86 22.84
N GLY A 224 15.62 16.14 21.65
CA GLY A 224 16.89 15.58 21.19
C GLY A 224 16.83 14.09 20.82
N GLY A 225 15.64 13.48 20.78
CA GLY A 225 15.44 12.12 20.27
C GLY A 225 15.34 12.06 18.76
N VAL A 226 15.22 10.84 18.21
CA VAL A 226 15.20 10.55 16.77
C VAL A 226 14.05 11.19 15.97
N HIS A 227 13.04 11.73 16.65
CA HIS A 227 11.91 12.44 16.05
C HIS A 227 12.07 13.96 16.04
N SER A 228 13.14 14.48 16.67
CA SER A 228 13.29 15.91 16.96
C SER A 228 14.19 16.66 15.97
N GLY A 229 14.34 16.12 14.77
CA GLY A 229 15.10 16.73 13.69
C GLY A 229 14.23 17.58 12.76
N HIS A 230 14.84 18.01 11.66
CA HIS A 230 14.14 18.72 10.60
C HIS A 230 13.14 17.81 9.87
N VAL A 231 11.94 18.28 9.58
CA VAL A 231 10.94 17.57 8.77
C VAL A 231 10.78 18.28 7.44
N GLN A 232 10.84 17.57 6.33
CA GLN A 232 10.72 18.19 5.02
C GLN A 232 9.39 18.97 4.90
N THR A 233 9.49 20.28 4.64
CA THR A 233 8.34 21.19 4.65
C THR A 233 7.70 21.40 3.27
N GLY A 234 8.36 20.93 2.21
CA GLY A 234 7.85 21.01 0.85
C GLY A 234 8.81 20.43 -0.19
N ILE A 235 8.43 20.56 -1.46
CA ILE A 235 9.15 19.98 -2.60
C ILE A 235 10.55 20.61 -2.76
N VAL A 236 10.65 21.92 -2.51
CA VAL A 236 11.87 22.74 -2.69
C VAL A 236 12.51 23.14 -1.35
N ASP A 237 12.41 22.26 -0.34
CA ASP A 237 12.97 22.54 0.98
C ASP A 237 14.49 22.76 0.91
N SER A 238 14.93 23.97 1.24
CA SER A 238 16.34 24.35 1.19
C SER A 238 17.24 23.55 2.12
N PHE A 239 16.71 23.05 3.24
CA PHE A 239 17.48 22.18 4.14
C PHE A 239 17.79 20.84 3.46
N CYS A 240 16.82 20.31 2.71
CA CYS A 240 16.91 19.02 2.05
C CYS A 240 17.80 19.05 0.79
N ILE A 241 18.04 20.22 0.19
CA ILE A 241 18.87 20.37 -1.01
C ILE A 241 20.35 20.34 -0.64
N ILE A 242 21.14 19.55 -1.39
CA ILE A 242 22.60 19.55 -1.31
C ILE A 242 23.16 20.25 -2.56
N GLU A 243 23.88 21.35 -2.37
CA GLU A 243 24.51 22.09 -3.48
C GLU A 243 25.48 21.18 -4.28
N GLY A 244 25.31 21.14 -5.60
CA GLY A 244 26.10 20.30 -6.50
C GLY A 244 25.70 18.82 -6.54
N SER A 245 24.72 18.39 -5.75
CA SER A 245 24.15 17.03 -5.82
C SER A 245 22.85 17.01 -6.63
N ARG A 246 22.57 15.87 -7.28
CA ARG A 246 21.25 15.59 -7.87
C ARG A 246 20.27 14.97 -6.87
N LYS A 247 20.78 14.45 -5.76
CA LYS A 247 20.02 13.79 -4.69
C LYS A 247 20.02 14.66 -3.44
N GLY A 248 18.85 14.80 -2.83
CA GLY A 248 18.72 15.51 -1.58
C GLY A 248 19.14 14.67 -0.37
N ARG A 249 19.19 15.33 0.79
CA ARG A 249 19.63 14.73 2.05
C ARG A 249 18.50 14.23 2.95
N CYS A 250 17.26 14.63 2.69
CA CYS A 250 16.14 14.27 3.56
C CYS A 250 15.76 12.81 3.36
N GLU A 251 15.46 12.14 4.46
CA GLU A 251 15.13 10.72 4.57
C GLU A 251 13.80 10.51 5.30
N ASP A 252 13.05 11.54 5.69
CA ASP A 252 11.75 11.35 6.31
C ASP A 252 10.82 10.56 5.39
N GLY A 253 10.14 9.56 5.93
CA GLY A 253 9.37 8.57 5.17
C GLY A 253 10.20 7.39 4.64
N TYR A 254 11.52 7.35 4.83
CA TYR A 254 12.34 6.20 4.46
C TYR A 254 12.12 5.03 5.42
N THR A 255 11.80 3.86 4.86
CA THR A 255 11.71 2.57 5.55
C THR A 255 13.10 1.92 5.61
N LYS A 256 13.94 2.43 6.51
CA LYS A 256 15.36 2.10 6.57
C LYS A 256 15.60 0.78 7.30
N GLU A 257 16.39 -0.09 6.70
CA GLU A 257 16.94 -1.25 7.40
C GLU A 257 18.01 -0.81 8.41
N ILE A 258 17.84 -1.21 9.67
CA ILE A 258 18.72 -0.81 10.76
C ILE A 258 19.00 -1.97 11.72
N SER A 259 20.06 -1.81 12.51
CA SER A 259 20.33 -2.65 13.67
C SER A 259 20.24 -1.80 14.94
N GLY A 260 19.63 -2.34 16.01
CA GLY A 260 19.51 -1.64 17.29
C GLY A 260 18.11 -1.68 17.89
N LEU A 261 17.89 -0.85 18.92
CA LEU A 261 16.66 -0.82 19.72
C LEU A 261 15.45 -0.25 18.96
N GLU A 262 15.67 0.63 17.99
CA GLU A 262 14.62 1.23 17.16
C GLU A 262 14.18 0.30 16.01
N ALA A 263 14.77 -0.88 15.88
CA ALA A 263 14.48 -1.79 14.79
C ALA A 263 13.27 -2.66 15.12
N VAL A 264 12.27 -2.66 14.25
CA VAL A 264 11.12 -3.56 14.31
C VAL A 264 11.26 -4.67 13.29
N ARG A 265 10.98 -5.91 13.73
CA ARG A 265 11.06 -7.09 12.86
C ARG A 265 9.78 -7.20 12.04
N VAL A 266 9.88 -6.95 10.74
CA VAL A 266 8.75 -6.92 9.80
C VAL A 266 8.93 -7.99 8.73
N ARG A 267 7.83 -8.61 8.29
CA ARG A 267 7.86 -9.53 7.15
C ARG A 267 7.76 -8.72 5.87
N VAL A 268 8.82 -8.65 5.08
CA VAL A 268 8.92 -7.79 3.91
C VAL A 268 8.83 -8.64 2.64
N ALA A 269 7.96 -8.25 1.71
CA ALA A 269 7.98 -8.80 0.37
C ALA A 269 9.21 -8.28 -0.39
N THR A 270 10.00 -9.20 -0.95
CA THR A 270 11.24 -8.85 -1.65
C THR A 270 11.07 -8.87 -3.16
N LYS A 271 10.22 -9.76 -3.68
CA LYS A 271 9.88 -9.84 -5.10
C LYS A 271 8.57 -10.59 -5.34
N ALA A 272 7.92 -10.26 -6.46
CA ALA A 272 6.83 -11.04 -7.01
C ALA A 272 7.37 -12.35 -7.61
N LYS A 273 6.67 -13.45 -7.33
CA LYS A 273 6.99 -14.77 -7.84
C LYS A 273 6.69 -14.88 -9.33
N SER A 274 7.60 -15.52 -10.04
CA SER A 274 7.39 -15.89 -11.44
C SER A 274 6.20 -16.85 -11.55
N ASN A 275 5.49 -16.78 -12.67
CA ASN A 275 4.44 -17.74 -12.98
C ASN A 275 5.02 -19.16 -13.05
N VAL A 276 4.34 -20.11 -12.41
CA VAL A 276 4.75 -21.53 -12.40
C VAL A 276 4.62 -22.14 -13.80
N ASP A 277 3.65 -21.69 -14.58
CA ASP A 277 3.48 -22.09 -15.98
C ASP A 277 4.43 -21.31 -16.90
N LYS A 278 5.53 -21.97 -17.28
CA LYS A 278 6.55 -21.43 -18.18
C LYS A 278 6.05 -21.15 -19.60
N ASN A 279 4.89 -21.68 -19.99
CA ASN A 279 4.30 -21.43 -21.30
C ASN A 279 3.33 -20.24 -21.29
N SER A 280 2.98 -19.72 -20.11
CA SER A 280 2.13 -18.55 -19.99
C SER A 280 2.88 -17.30 -20.45
N ARG A 281 2.18 -16.42 -21.16
CA ARG A 281 2.70 -15.07 -21.47
C ARG A 281 2.70 -14.14 -20.26
N LEU A 282 1.91 -14.48 -19.23
CA LEU A 282 1.90 -13.76 -17.97
C LEU A 282 3.07 -14.25 -17.12
N ASP A 283 4.06 -13.40 -16.90
CA ASP A 283 5.33 -13.77 -16.28
C ASP A 283 5.31 -13.74 -14.73
N ARG A 284 4.19 -13.32 -14.11
CA ARG A 284 3.97 -13.33 -12.66
C ARG A 284 2.75 -14.15 -12.29
N GLU A 285 2.87 -14.94 -11.22
CA GLU A 285 1.78 -15.78 -10.72
C GLU A 285 0.55 -14.93 -10.34
N PHE A 286 0.79 -13.76 -9.78
CA PHE A 286 -0.29 -12.85 -9.38
C PHE A 286 -1.15 -12.37 -10.56
N PHE A 287 -0.57 -12.13 -11.75
CA PHE A 287 -1.34 -11.67 -12.91
C PHE A 287 -2.45 -12.65 -13.29
N LYS A 288 -2.13 -13.95 -13.27
CA LYS A 288 -3.09 -15.00 -13.57
C LYS A 288 -4.22 -15.01 -12.55
N SER A 289 -3.87 -15.07 -11.25
CA SER A 289 -4.86 -15.06 -10.16
C SER A 289 -5.73 -13.79 -10.20
N PHE A 290 -5.13 -12.63 -10.47
CA PHE A 290 -5.83 -11.36 -10.56
C PHE A 290 -6.91 -11.36 -11.66
N LEU A 291 -6.55 -11.77 -12.88
CA LEU A 291 -7.49 -11.85 -14.00
C LEU A 291 -8.58 -12.92 -13.76
N GLU A 292 -8.21 -14.07 -13.21
CA GLU A 292 -9.17 -15.12 -12.86
C GLU A 292 -10.20 -14.59 -11.86
N VAL A 293 -9.77 -13.97 -10.76
CA VAL A 293 -10.67 -13.43 -9.73
C VAL A 293 -11.62 -12.37 -10.29
N LEU A 294 -11.12 -11.46 -11.13
CA LEU A 294 -11.97 -10.43 -11.74
C LEU A 294 -13.00 -11.01 -12.71
N THR A 295 -12.65 -12.09 -13.42
CA THR A 295 -13.54 -12.73 -14.40
C THR A 295 -14.48 -13.79 -13.81
N LEU A 296 -14.31 -14.16 -12.53
CA LEU A 296 -15.23 -15.07 -11.84
C LEU A 296 -16.67 -14.52 -11.85
N ARG A 297 -17.58 -15.29 -12.45
CA ARG A 297 -19.01 -14.96 -12.54
C ARG A 297 -19.74 -15.17 -11.21
N ASP A 298 -19.33 -16.16 -10.43
CA ASP A 298 -20.04 -16.50 -9.19
C ASP A 298 -20.05 -15.35 -8.18
N ASN A 299 -19.05 -14.47 -8.23
CA ASN A 299 -18.90 -13.31 -7.35
C ASN A 299 -19.19 -11.96 -8.05
N THR A 300 -19.87 -11.94 -9.20
CA THR A 300 -20.30 -10.67 -9.84
C THR A 300 -21.42 -10.00 -9.04
N GLY A 301 -21.35 -8.68 -8.87
CA GLY A 301 -22.47 -7.84 -8.44
C GLY A 301 -23.08 -8.13 -7.07
N ARG A 302 -22.30 -8.57 -6.08
CA ARG A 302 -22.78 -8.84 -4.71
C ARG A 302 -22.67 -7.61 -3.80
N PHE A 303 -23.27 -6.50 -4.20
CA PHE A 303 -23.18 -5.24 -3.46
C PHE A 303 -24.55 -4.85 -2.89
N ASP A 304 -24.54 -4.53 -1.60
CA ASP A 304 -25.65 -3.87 -0.93
C ASP A 304 -25.17 -2.51 -0.45
N ILE A 305 -25.63 -1.45 -1.11
CA ILE A 305 -25.32 -0.05 -0.79
C ILE A 305 -26.53 0.67 -0.19
N THR A 306 -27.61 -0.05 0.13
CA THR A 306 -28.86 0.56 0.61
C THR A 306 -28.74 1.17 2.00
N ALA A 307 -27.78 0.69 2.80
CA ALA A 307 -27.47 1.28 4.10
C ALA A 307 -26.89 2.71 3.97
N GLN A 308 -26.31 3.07 2.82
CA GLN A 308 -25.67 4.36 2.57
C GLN A 308 -26.52 5.29 1.72
N PHE A 309 -27.16 4.72 0.70
CA PHE A 309 -28.03 5.45 -0.18
C PHE A 309 -29.44 4.87 -0.02
N PRO A 310 -30.15 5.22 1.06
CA PRO A 310 -31.47 4.65 1.37
C PRO A 310 -32.52 4.93 0.27
N PHE A 311 -32.25 5.92 -0.59
CA PHE A 311 -33.07 6.28 -1.74
C PHE A 311 -32.63 5.60 -3.06
N TYR A 312 -31.42 5.03 -3.12
CA TYR A 312 -31.00 4.15 -4.20
C TYR A 312 -31.41 2.71 -3.87
N ARG A 313 -32.53 2.30 -4.45
CA ARG A 313 -33.19 1.03 -4.16
C ARG A 313 -32.74 -0.08 -5.11
N GLU A 314 -31.46 -0.15 -5.42
CA GLU A 314 -30.89 -1.29 -6.14
C GLU A 314 -29.97 -2.06 -5.20
N VAL A 315 -30.57 -3.01 -4.46
CA VAL A 315 -29.81 -4.17 -3.98
C VAL A 315 -29.54 -5.01 -5.22
N LEU A 316 -28.35 -4.91 -5.79
CA LEU A 316 -27.98 -5.69 -6.98
C LEU A 316 -28.05 -7.20 -6.68
N TYR A 317 -27.68 -7.61 -5.45
CA TYR A 317 -27.92 -8.96 -4.90
C TYR A 317 -27.51 -9.05 -3.41
N LYS A 318 -28.36 -9.59 -2.53
CA LYS A 318 -27.98 -9.88 -1.13
C LYS A 318 -27.32 -11.27 -1.05
N PRO A 319 -26.03 -11.38 -0.73
CA PRO A 319 -25.34 -12.67 -0.69
C PRO A 319 -25.90 -13.59 0.41
N ASN A 320 -26.21 -14.83 0.04
CA ASN A 320 -26.63 -15.87 0.97
C ASN A 320 -25.40 -16.62 1.52
N PHE A 321 -25.16 -16.47 2.83
CA PHE A 321 -24.03 -17.10 3.53
C PHE A 321 -24.45 -18.26 4.45
N VAL A 322 -25.71 -18.71 4.39
CA VAL A 322 -26.28 -19.67 5.36
C VAL A 322 -25.45 -20.97 5.47
N ASN A 323 -24.64 -21.31 4.47
CA ASN A 323 -23.75 -22.48 4.48
C ASN A 323 -22.28 -22.18 4.05
N LYS A 324 -21.82 -20.93 4.13
CA LYS A 324 -20.44 -20.57 3.76
C LYS A 324 -19.63 -20.15 4.98
N SER A 325 -18.48 -20.79 5.19
CA SER A 325 -17.49 -20.31 6.15
C SER A 325 -16.98 -18.94 5.70
N ARG A 326 -16.85 -18.00 6.62
CA ARG A 326 -16.26 -16.69 6.33
C ARG A 326 -14.76 -16.72 6.58
N GLY A 327 -14.03 -16.02 5.73
CA GLY A 327 -12.61 -15.76 5.90
C GLY A 327 -12.35 -14.83 7.08
N LYS A 328 -11.10 -14.39 7.21
CA LYS A 328 -10.72 -13.44 8.27
C LYS A 328 -11.44 -12.11 8.03
N VAL A 329 -11.95 -11.50 9.11
CA VAL A 329 -12.53 -10.15 9.05
C VAL A 329 -11.41 -9.17 8.71
N THR A 330 -11.57 -8.41 7.64
CA THR A 330 -10.51 -7.55 7.11
C THR A 330 -10.99 -6.15 6.86
N ILE A 331 -10.30 -5.16 7.39
CA ILE A 331 -10.50 -3.75 7.04
C ILE A 331 -9.55 -3.39 5.90
N PHE A 332 -10.05 -2.62 4.93
CA PHE A 332 -9.24 -2.03 3.86
C PHE A 332 -9.30 -0.50 3.99
N ASP A 333 -8.17 0.11 4.38
CA ASP A 333 -7.98 1.55 4.51
C ASP A 333 -7.15 2.03 3.31
N MET A 334 -7.75 2.89 2.50
CA MET A 334 -7.31 3.21 1.15
C MET A 334 -7.32 4.74 0.94
N ASP A 335 -6.40 5.26 0.14
CA ASP A 335 -6.29 6.70 -0.18
C ASP A 335 -7.15 7.13 -1.37
N MET A 336 -7.92 6.19 -1.93
CA MET A 336 -8.85 6.38 -3.06
C MET A 336 -8.14 6.66 -4.39
N SER A 337 -6.90 6.20 -4.57
CA SER A 337 -6.26 6.15 -5.89
C SER A 337 -6.99 5.22 -6.88
N ALA A 338 -6.67 5.34 -8.17
CA ALA A 338 -7.19 4.38 -9.16
C ALA A 338 -6.74 2.94 -8.87
N GLY A 339 -5.55 2.76 -8.29
CA GLY A 339 -5.02 1.47 -7.84
C GLY A 339 -5.85 0.87 -6.71
N ASP A 340 -6.27 1.70 -5.76
CA ASP A 340 -7.14 1.30 -4.66
C ASP A 340 -8.51 0.83 -5.13
N PHE A 341 -9.15 1.52 -6.07
CA PHE A 341 -10.45 1.10 -6.59
C PHE A 341 -10.36 -0.26 -7.28
N VAL A 342 -9.31 -0.48 -8.08
CA VAL A 342 -9.06 -1.78 -8.72
C VAL A 342 -8.82 -2.87 -7.67
N SER A 343 -8.07 -2.56 -6.62
CA SER A 343 -7.76 -3.46 -5.51
C SER A 343 -9.00 -3.80 -4.67
N LEU A 344 -9.83 -2.81 -4.38
CA LEU A 344 -11.11 -2.96 -3.71
C LEU A 344 -12.01 -3.93 -4.47
N ILE A 345 -12.15 -3.74 -5.79
CA ILE A 345 -12.95 -4.62 -6.64
C ILE A 345 -12.38 -6.04 -6.62
N TYR A 346 -11.06 -6.20 -6.73
CA TYR A 346 -10.41 -7.51 -6.60
C TYR A 346 -10.73 -8.19 -5.26
N LEU A 347 -10.58 -7.48 -4.13
CA LEU A 347 -10.93 -7.98 -2.78
C LEU A 347 -12.43 -8.32 -2.65
N LEU A 348 -13.31 -7.55 -3.29
CA LEU A 348 -14.75 -7.79 -3.32
C LEU A 348 -15.15 -8.97 -4.21
N LYS A 349 -14.33 -9.34 -5.18
CA LYS A 349 -14.53 -10.53 -6.03
C LYS A 349 -13.84 -11.79 -5.50
N ALA A 350 -12.91 -11.63 -4.57
CA ALA A 350 -12.29 -12.75 -3.88
C ALA A 350 -13.36 -13.59 -3.13
N PRO A 351 -13.19 -14.93 -3.06
CA PRO A 351 -14.08 -15.82 -2.33
C PRO A 351 -14.27 -15.38 -0.87
N VAL A 352 -15.51 -15.44 -0.36
CA VAL A 352 -15.82 -15.03 1.01
C VAL A 352 -15.17 -15.93 2.05
N GLU A 353 -14.85 -17.17 1.66
CA GLU A 353 -14.14 -18.16 2.46
C GLU A 353 -12.68 -17.74 2.73
N GLU A 354 -12.11 -16.88 1.87
CA GLU A 354 -10.75 -16.36 2.01
C GLU A 354 -10.73 -15.02 2.76
N ILE A 355 -11.70 -14.14 2.52
CA ILE A 355 -11.74 -12.79 3.12
C ILE A 355 -13.17 -12.31 3.42
N ASP A 356 -13.40 -11.85 4.66
CA ASP A 356 -14.60 -11.10 5.07
C ASP A 356 -14.28 -9.60 5.14
N LEU A 357 -14.25 -8.96 3.98
CA LEU A 357 -13.92 -7.56 3.84
C LEU A 357 -14.98 -6.65 4.48
N LYS A 358 -14.54 -5.71 5.32
CA LYS A 358 -15.30 -4.60 5.88
C LYS A 358 -14.66 -3.32 5.38
N VAL A 359 -15.36 -2.59 4.54
CA VAL A 359 -14.83 -1.33 3.98
C VAL A 359 -15.33 -0.19 4.86
N PRO A 360 -14.44 0.60 5.49
CA PRO A 360 -14.77 1.93 5.97
C PRO A 360 -14.44 2.92 4.86
N ILE A 361 -15.39 3.24 3.97
CA ILE A 361 -15.17 4.38 3.08
C ILE A 361 -15.33 5.65 3.90
N VAL A 362 -14.31 6.51 3.87
CA VAL A 362 -14.40 7.89 4.34
C VAL A 362 -14.62 8.74 3.10
N CYS A 363 -15.87 8.90 2.69
CA CYS A 363 -16.28 10.11 2.00
C CYS A 363 -16.76 11.07 3.10
N ASP A 364 -16.43 12.35 3.00
CA ASP A 364 -16.98 13.41 3.86
C ASP A 364 -18.52 13.33 3.87
N ASP A 365 -19.10 12.60 4.84
CA ASP A 365 -20.53 12.28 5.05
C ASP A 365 -21.08 10.90 4.58
N ALA A 366 -20.27 9.91 4.20
CA ALA A 366 -20.79 8.56 3.95
C ALA A 366 -19.83 7.39 4.24
N VAL A 367 -20.22 6.52 5.18
CA VAL A 367 -19.57 5.22 5.44
C VAL A 367 -20.11 4.16 4.47
N MET A 368 -19.40 3.88 3.38
CA MET A 368 -19.72 2.74 2.49
C MET A 368 -19.28 1.41 3.13
N CYS A 369 -20.22 0.72 3.78
CA CYS A 369 -20.06 -0.66 4.23
C CYS A 369 -20.44 -1.61 3.10
N LEU A 370 -19.52 -1.86 2.15
CA LEU A 370 -19.78 -2.68 0.97
C LEU A 370 -20.06 -4.17 1.25
N ARG A 371 -19.87 -4.65 2.49
CA ARG A 371 -20.03 -6.08 2.85
C ARG A 371 -20.54 -6.34 4.27
N THR A 372 -20.99 -5.32 5.01
CA THR A 372 -21.45 -5.47 6.39
C THR A 372 -22.97 -5.63 6.42
N ILE A 373 -23.45 -6.87 6.29
CA ILE A 373 -24.84 -7.20 6.63
C ILE A 373 -24.91 -7.38 8.16
N LYS A 374 -25.67 -6.53 8.84
CA LYS A 374 -26.33 -6.90 10.10
C LYS A 374 -27.48 -7.85 9.80
#